data_AF-W0JKH8-F1
#
_entry.id   AF-W0JKH8-F1
#
_cell.length_a   1.000
_cell.length_b   1.000
_cell.length_c   1.000
_cell.angle_alpha   90.00
_cell.angle_beta   90.00
_cell.angle_gamma   90.00
#
_symmetry.space_group_name_H-M   'P 1'
#
loop_
_entity.id
_entity.type
_entity.pdbx_description
1 polymer ?
#
loop_
_entity_poly.entity_id
_entity_poly.type
_entity_poly.pdbx_seq_one_letter_code
_entity_poly.pdbx_strand_id
1 'polypeptide(L)'
;MELQDEEFDRLRATCDTGLEFDGLRLDRDDDGYVLETPLETRTGLATGGLRTALEAVDEYVTNWRYWQETIGGEGKASRAFLRWCERASVEESGATESQQTEPLSIPERYEALRDGIDRTWGQLRITARFLDVDDPNGVRVYDLWHVDDAETPLSELEVYDEPRQAREIATTDDEGRYRPLKTAPTLASGWAFTGLSGSELVDAVDFFYPATVANWHREREGDLDVDHWIDTADRQSGIYDVVDELPREALEWLTEACCVDSQCLRRREWEYSADDDIDVDGGDGIFPCREPCSLVIAAARKWAILESESEKTYELELTTSELNQLEDLIDAVADGRVDGIREADVNEGANRYRARYLRAKRFEDGSLNATSSEGDD
;
A
#
# COMPACT_ATOMS: atom_id res chain seq x y z
N MET A 1 -1.50 36.90 -5.86
CA MET A 1 -2.73 36.68 -6.67
C MET A 1 -3.76 37.79 -6.40
N GLU A 2 -4.63 38.19 -7.33
CA GLU A 2 -5.78 39.08 -7.04
C GLU A 2 -6.94 38.23 -6.47
N LEU A 3 -7.38 38.53 -5.25
CA LEU A 3 -8.42 37.74 -4.58
C LEU A 3 -9.79 38.12 -5.15
N GLN A 4 -10.55 37.13 -5.65
CA GLN A 4 -11.87 37.41 -6.21
C GLN A 4 -12.87 37.85 -5.13
N ASP A 5 -13.83 38.70 -5.48
CA ASP A 5 -14.78 39.27 -4.51
C ASP A 5 -15.60 38.20 -3.78
N GLU A 6 -16.06 37.17 -4.49
CA GLU A 6 -16.80 36.07 -3.88
C GLU A 6 -15.94 35.27 -2.87
N GLU A 7 -14.68 35.06 -3.18
CA GLU A 7 -13.72 34.34 -2.33
C GLU A 7 -13.39 35.15 -1.08
N PHE A 8 -13.17 36.45 -1.24
CA PHE A 8 -12.96 37.38 -0.13
C PHE A 8 -14.17 37.42 0.81
N ASP A 9 -15.39 37.47 0.27
CA ASP A 9 -16.59 37.49 1.10
C ASP A 9 -16.81 36.17 1.85
N ARG A 10 -16.45 35.02 1.27
CA ARG A 10 -16.48 33.72 1.98
C ARG A 10 -15.50 33.67 3.14
N LEU A 11 -14.23 34.01 2.91
CA LEU A 11 -13.21 34.08 3.96
C LEU A 11 -13.64 35.04 5.08
N ARG A 12 -14.19 36.19 4.71
CA ARG A 12 -14.72 37.16 5.67
C ARG A 12 -15.89 36.60 6.49
N ALA A 13 -16.77 35.80 5.88
CA ALA A 13 -17.86 35.15 6.59
C ALA A 13 -17.36 34.10 7.59
N THR A 14 -16.24 33.43 7.31
CA THR A 14 -15.63 32.45 8.24
C THR A 14 -14.98 33.11 9.47
N CYS A 15 -14.66 34.41 9.42
CA CYS A 15 -14.14 35.15 10.58
C CYS A 15 -15.11 35.14 11.77
N ASP A 16 -16.41 35.13 11.52
CA ASP A 16 -17.42 35.19 12.58
C ASP A 16 -17.45 33.91 13.44
N THR A 17 -16.90 32.80 12.92
CA THR A 17 -16.77 31.51 13.62
C THR A 17 -15.33 31.18 14.00
N GLY A 18 -14.36 32.01 13.60
CA GLY A 18 -12.94 31.70 13.63
C GLY A 18 -12.55 30.67 12.57
N LEU A 19 -11.50 30.96 11.81
CA LEU A 19 -10.86 30.03 10.89
C LEU A 19 -9.48 29.69 11.44
N GLU A 20 -9.19 28.41 11.57
CA GLU A 20 -7.85 27.89 11.87
C GLU A 20 -7.59 26.66 10.99
N PHE A 21 -6.59 26.73 10.11
CA PHE A 21 -6.28 25.64 9.19
C PHE A 21 -4.85 25.71 8.65
N ASP A 22 -4.05 24.66 8.83
CA ASP A 22 -2.66 24.57 8.35
C ASP A 22 -1.83 25.84 8.64
N GLY A 23 -2.00 26.40 9.84
CA GLY A 23 -1.32 27.61 10.28
C GLY A 23 -1.96 28.93 9.83
N LEU A 24 -2.98 28.91 8.96
CA LEU A 24 -3.80 30.09 8.68
C LEU A 24 -4.80 30.28 9.83
N ARG A 25 -4.71 31.41 10.54
CA ARG A 25 -5.73 31.83 11.50
C ARG A 25 -6.36 33.13 11.04
N LEU A 26 -7.68 33.16 10.97
CA LEU A 26 -8.44 34.35 10.60
C LEU A 26 -9.62 34.53 11.55
N ASP A 27 -9.69 35.70 12.18
CA ASP A 27 -10.62 36.00 13.26
C ASP A 27 -11.06 37.47 13.23
N ARG A 28 -12.04 37.83 14.05
CA ARG A 28 -12.53 39.19 14.21
C ARG A 28 -12.73 39.54 15.68
N ASP A 29 -12.05 40.60 16.12
CA ASP A 29 -12.19 41.18 17.45
C ASP A 29 -12.88 42.56 17.42
N ASP A 30 -12.91 43.23 18.57
CA ASP A 30 -13.49 44.58 18.72
C ASP A 30 -12.73 45.66 17.91
N ASP A 31 -11.45 45.43 17.61
CA ASP A 31 -10.55 46.37 16.94
C ASP A 31 -10.45 46.14 15.42
N GLY A 32 -10.89 44.99 14.90
CA GLY A 32 -10.96 44.69 13.48
C GLY A 32 -10.77 43.20 13.15
N TYR A 33 -10.25 42.92 11.96
CA TYR A 33 -9.86 41.55 11.60
C TYR A 33 -8.43 41.25 12.08
N VAL A 34 -8.22 40.00 12.48
CA VAL A 34 -6.92 39.46 12.88
C VAL A 34 -6.56 38.32 11.93
N LEU A 35 -5.39 38.43 11.30
CA LEU A 35 -4.81 37.41 10.43
C LEU A 35 -3.48 36.95 11.03
N GLU A 36 -3.33 35.65 11.22
CA GLU A 36 -2.08 35.06 11.68
C GLU A 36 -1.65 33.90 10.77
N THR A 37 -0.36 33.80 10.57
CA THR A 37 0.35 32.68 9.96
C THR A 37 1.58 32.37 10.82
N PRO A 38 2.27 31.24 10.61
CA PRO A 38 3.56 30.99 11.27
C PRO A 38 4.63 32.06 10.95
N LEU A 39 4.44 32.83 9.88
CA LEU A 39 5.39 33.85 9.42
C LEU A 39 5.06 35.26 9.93
N GLU A 40 3.78 35.58 10.12
CA GLU A 40 3.36 36.92 10.52
C GLU A 40 2.00 36.96 11.23
N THR A 41 1.81 38.00 12.05
CA THR A 41 0.55 38.34 12.72
C THR A 41 0.18 39.78 12.40
N ARG A 42 -1.06 40.01 11.95
CA ARG A 42 -1.62 41.33 11.64
C ARG A 42 -2.95 41.50 12.33
N THR A 43 -3.10 42.55 13.13
CA THR A 43 -4.30 42.83 13.95
C THR A 43 -4.93 44.17 13.58
N GLY A 44 -6.19 44.40 13.99
CA GLY A 44 -6.89 45.67 13.77
C GLY A 44 -7.10 46.03 12.30
N LEU A 45 -7.17 45.02 11.42
CA LEU A 45 -7.32 45.25 9.99
C LEU A 45 -8.75 45.70 9.66
N ALA A 46 -8.87 46.80 8.91
CA ALA A 46 -10.12 47.13 8.22
C ALA A 46 -10.33 46.21 7.01
N THR A 47 -11.54 46.11 6.47
CA THR A 47 -11.89 45.22 5.33
C THR A 47 -10.92 45.30 4.16
N GLY A 48 -10.55 46.52 3.72
CA GLY A 48 -9.58 46.68 2.63
C GLY A 48 -8.17 46.21 2.99
N GLY A 49 -7.74 46.45 4.24
CA GLY A 49 -6.46 45.97 4.76
C GLY A 49 -6.41 44.45 4.90
N LEU A 50 -7.54 43.81 5.25
CA LEU A 50 -7.67 42.37 5.29
C LEU A 50 -7.47 41.77 3.89
N ARG A 51 -8.08 42.33 2.85
CA ARG A 51 -7.90 41.83 1.48
C ARG A 51 -6.44 41.81 1.07
N THR A 52 -5.75 42.94 1.23
CA THR A 52 -4.31 43.04 0.91
C THR A 52 -3.47 42.08 1.76
N ALA A 53 -3.86 41.83 3.00
CA ALA A 53 -3.17 40.88 3.85
C ALA A 53 -3.37 39.43 3.37
N LEU A 54 -4.59 39.03 3.00
CA LEU A 54 -4.90 37.71 2.45
C LEU A 54 -4.20 37.48 1.10
N GLU A 55 -4.11 38.50 0.24
CA GLU A 55 -3.37 38.44 -1.03
C GLU A 55 -1.86 38.26 -0.83
N ALA A 56 -1.31 38.67 0.33
CA ALA A 56 0.10 38.49 0.66
C ALA A 56 0.42 37.09 1.23
N VAL A 57 -0.60 36.32 1.61
CA VAL A 57 -0.49 34.94 2.11
C VAL A 57 -1.33 34.00 1.24
N ASP A 58 -1.32 34.22 -0.07
CA ASP A 58 -2.19 33.53 -1.03
C ASP A 58 -2.00 32.00 -1.04
N GLU A 59 -0.79 31.51 -0.74
CA GLU A 59 -0.53 30.07 -0.55
C GLU A 59 -1.41 29.47 0.57
N TYR A 60 -1.56 30.15 1.70
CA TYR A 60 -2.41 29.70 2.80
C TYR A 60 -3.90 29.75 2.44
N VAL A 61 -4.31 30.81 1.73
CA VAL A 61 -5.71 31.02 1.31
C VAL A 61 -6.15 29.97 0.28
N THR A 62 -5.36 29.79 -0.77
CA THR A 62 -5.64 28.79 -1.81
C THR A 62 -5.56 27.37 -1.24
N ASN A 63 -4.69 27.14 -0.24
CA ASN A 63 -4.60 25.85 0.43
C ASN A 63 -5.88 25.53 1.20
N TRP A 64 -6.32 26.46 2.04
CA TRP A 64 -7.58 26.32 2.77
C TRP A 64 -8.73 26.06 1.81
N ARG A 65 -8.84 26.84 0.73
CA ARG A 65 -9.90 26.68 -0.27
C ARG A 65 -9.88 25.32 -0.94
N TYR A 66 -8.72 24.84 -1.39
CA TYR A 66 -8.61 23.51 -2.00
C TYR A 66 -9.14 22.42 -1.06
N TRP A 67 -8.70 22.44 0.20
CA TRP A 67 -9.12 21.43 1.17
C TRP A 67 -10.58 21.57 1.60
N GLN A 68 -11.13 22.77 1.71
CA GLN A 68 -12.51 22.97 2.17
C GLN A 68 -13.54 22.84 1.04
N GLU A 69 -13.24 23.39 -0.13
CA GLU A 69 -14.20 23.48 -1.25
C GLU A 69 -14.01 22.38 -2.29
N THR A 70 -12.77 21.97 -2.59
CA THR A 70 -12.50 20.99 -3.64
C THR A 70 -12.52 19.56 -3.10
N ILE A 71 -11.81 19.31 -2.00
CA ILE A 71 -11.75 17.98 -1.38
C ILE A 71 -12.87 17.78 -0.35
N GLY A 72 -13.06 18.75 0.55
CA GLY A 72 -14.00 18.66 1.67
C GLY A 72 -13.74 17.44 2.56
N GLY A 73 -14.80 16.92 3.18
CA GLY A 73 -14.79 15.60 3.83
C GLY A 73 -13.80 15.47 4.98
N GLU A 74 -13.81 16.42 5.91
CA GLU A 74 -13.05 16.34 7.16
C GLU A 74 -13.27 15.00 7.88
N GLY A 75 -12.20 14.43 8.47
CA GLY A 75 -12.20 13.09 9.07
C GLY A 75 -12.39 11.90 8.11
N LYS A 76 -12.42 12.10 6.77
CA LYS A 76 -12.50 10.97 5.82
C LYS A 76 -11.12 10.43 5.44
N ALA A 77 -11.03 9.11 5.29
CA ALA A 77 -9.85 8.41 4.81
C ALA A 77 -9.29 8.96 3.48
N SER A 78 -10.17 9.32 2.54
CA SER A 78 -9.76 9.92 1.26
C SER A 78 -9.01 11.24 1.44
N ARG A 79 -9.48 12.10 2.35
CA ARG A 79 -8.82 13.39 2.65
C ARG A 79 -7.47 13.16 3.30
N ALA A 80 -7.41 12.30 4.31
CA ALA A 80 -6.17 11.95 5.00
C ALA A 80 -5.12 11.37 4.05
N PHE A 81 -5.52 10.50 3.12
CA PHE A 81 -4.64 9.93 2.12
C PHE A 81 -4.08 10.97 1.15
N LEU A 82 -4.91 11.88 0.65
CA LEU A 82 -4.43 12.98 -0.20
C LEU A 82 -3.49 13.91 0.56
N ARG A 83 -3.78 14.16 1.85
CA ARG A 83 -2.89 14.93 2.74
C ARG A 83 -1.53 14.24 2.88
N TRP A 84 -1.52 12.92 3.09
CA TRP A 84 -0.31 12.12 3.12
C TRP A 84 0.48 12.18 1.80
N CYS A 85 -0.21 12.13 0.65
CA CYS A 85 0.41 12.28 -0.68
C CYS A 85 1.16 13.62 -0.82
N GLU A 86 0.59 14.71 -0.30
CA GLU A 86 1.18 16.05 -0.35
C GLU A 86 2.17 16.35 0.79
N ARG A 87 2.55 15.36 1.61
CA ARG A 87 3.33 15.56 2.86
C ARG A 87 2.71 16.61 3.79
N ALA A 88 1.39 16.72 3.79
CA ALA A 88 0.65 17.51 4.75
C ALA A 88 0.65 16.84 6.12
N SER A 89 0.38 17.61 7.19
CA SER A 89 -0.02 17.00 8.45
C SER A 89 -1.31 16.21 8.24
N VAL A 90 -1.29 14.94 8.63
CA VAL A 90 -2.45 14.04 8.66
C VAL A 90 -2.99 13.92 10.09
N GLU A 91 -2.34 14.56 11.06
CA GLU A 91 -2.76 14.55 12.47
C GLU A 91 -4.01 15.41 12.65
N GLU A 92 -5.18 14.77 12.77
CA GLU A 92 -6.36 15.38 13.39
C GLU A 92 -6.57 14.80 14.83
N SER A 93 -5.77 13.81 15.27
CA SER A 93 -6.02 13.03 16.51
C SER A 93 -4.78 12.32 17.12
N GLY A 94 -3.68 13.02 17.42
CA GLY A 94 -2.75 12.65 18.52
C GLY A 94 -2.11 11.24 18.58
N ALA A 95 -2.13 10.42 17.54
CA ALA A 95 -1.46 9.12 17.50
C ALA A 95 -0.01 9.25 17.03
N THR A 96 0.92 8.77 17.85
CA THR A 96 2.36 8.70 17.55
C THR A 96 2.64 7.63 16.48
N GLU A 97 2.81 8.03 15.22
CA GLU A 97 3.39 7.15 14.19
C GLU A 97 4.93 7.25 14.21
N SER A 98 5.58 6.15 14.56
CA SER A 98 6.99 5.93 14.27
C SER A 98 7.17 5.68 12.77
N GLN A 99 8.03 6.48 12.12
CA GLN A 99 8.56 6.35 10.74
C GLN A 99 7.98 7.27 9.63
N GLN A 100 7.22 8.32 9.91
CA GLN A 100 6.89 9.31 8.87
C GLN A 100 7.94 10.43 8.76
N THR A 101 8.25 10.81 7.52
CA THR A 101 8.98 12.04 7.18
C THR A 101 8.19 13.24 7.68
N GLU A 102 8.85 14.21 8.32
CA GLU A 102 8.21 15.42 8.86
C GLU A 102 7.29 16.10 7.81
N PRO A 103 6.08 16.53 8.21
CA PRO A 103 5.17 17.22 7.31
C PRO A 103 5.78 18.55 6.85
N LEU A 104 5.51 18.93 5.60
CA LEU A 104 5.96 20.21 5.05
C LEU A 104 5.08 21.36 5.54
N SER A 105 5.68 22.50 5.85
CA SER A 105 4.94 23.74 6.03
C SER A 105 4.26 24.15 4.71
N ILE A 106 3.28 25.07 4.76
CA ILE A 106 2.59 25.54 3.55
C ILE A 106 3.56 26.06 2.49
N PRO A 107 4.52 26.95 2.79
CA PRO A 107 5.43 27.47 1.77
C PRO A 107 6.33 26.37 1.18
N GLU A 108 6.85 25.47 2.01
CA GLU A 108 7.70 24.36 1.55
C GLU A 108 6.91 23.37 0.68
N ARG A 109 5.66 23.09 1.05
CA ARG A 109 4.77 22.22 0.29
C ARG A 109 4.41 22.86 -1.05
N TYR A 110 4.10 24.15 -1.07
CA TYR A 110 3.79 24.88 -2.30
C TYR A 110 4.98 24.91 -3.25
N GLU A 111 6.20 25.10 -2.73
CA GLU A 111 7.40 24.97 -3.54
C GLU A 111 7.55 23.55 -4.09
N ALA A 112 7.41 22.53 -3.25
CA ALA A 112 7.54 21.14 -3.67
C ALA A 112 6.46 20.70 -4.69
N LEU A 113 5.24 21.25 -4.61
CA LEU A 113 4.16 20.98 -5.57
C LEU A 113 4.43 21.56 -6.98
N ARG A 114 5.38 22.50 -7.13
CA ARG A 114 5.81 23.00 -8.45
C ARG A 114 6.61 21.96 -9.21
N ASP A 115 7.49 21.24 -8.51
CA ASP A 115 8.31 20.18 -9.09
C ASP A 115 7.61 18.81 -9.09
N GLY A 116 6.76 18.56 -8.09
CA GLY A 116 6.09 17.30 -7.84
C GLY A 116 6.54 16.68 -6.51
N ILE A 117 5.56 16.28 -5.69
CA ILE A 117 5.79 15.55 -4.45
C ILE A 117 5.50 14.08 -4.72
N ASP A 118 6.54 13.28 -4.66
CA ASP A 118 6.43 11.86 -4.87
C ASP A 118 6.22 11.05 -3.60
N ARG A 119 5.29 10.10 -3.64
CA ARG A 119 5.04 9.11 -2.58
C ARG A 119 4.85 7.72 -3.17
N THR A 120 5.15 6.70 -2.38
CA THR A 120 5.01 5.29 -2.78
C THR A 120 3.95 4.60 -1.92
N TRP A 121 3.01 3.93 -2.59
CA TRP A 121 1.93 3.18 -1.96
C TRP A 121 1.89 1.76 -2.55
N GLY A 122 2.52 0.79 -1.88
CA GLY A 122 2.78 -0.52 -2.49
C GLY A 122 3.71 -0.37 -3.70
N GLN A 123 3.31 -0.89 -4.86
CA GLN A 123 4.04 -0.71 -6.13
C GLN A 123 3.57 0.51 -6.94
N LEU A 124 2.78 1.40 -6.34
CA LEU A 124 2.32 2.63 -6.99
C LEU A 124 3.22 3.80 -6.59
N ARG A 125 3.68 4.56 -7.58
CA ARG A 125 4.31 5.87 -7.40
C ARG A 125 3.27 6.94 -7.72
N ILE A 126 3.04 7.83 -6.76
CA ILE A 126 2.07 8.91 -6.81
C ILE A 126 2.83 10.22 -6.80
N THR A 127 2.59 11.08 -7.78
CA THR A 127 3.18 12.42 -7.86
C THR A 127 2.09 13.48 -7.73
N ALA A 128 2.07 14.19 -6.60
CA ALA A 128 1.19 15.33 -6.38
C ALA A 128 1.84 16.62 -6.91
N ARG A 129 1.12 17.38 -7.74
CA ARG A 129 1.62 18.64 -8.30
C ARG A 129 0.49 19.62 -8.55
N PHE A 130 0.82 20.87 -8.85
CA PHE A 130 -0.19 21.82 -9.33
C PHE A 130 -0.72 21.43 -10.72
N LEU A 131 -2.01 21.70 -10.94
CA LEU A 131 -2.61 21.59 -12.27
C LEU A 131 -1.94 22.53 -13.26
N ASP A 132 -1.74 23.78 -12.83
CA ASP A 132 -1.02 24.83 -13.55
C ASP A 132 0.15 25.29 -12.69
N VAL A 133 1.37 25.02 -13.15
CA VAL A 133 2.60 25.40 -12.44
C VAL A 133 3.01 26.85 -12.72
N ASP A 134 2.56 27.42 -13.83
CA ASP A 134 2.89 28.79 -14.22
C ASP A 134 2.00 29.81 -13.48
N ASP A 135 0.74 29.43 -13.19
CA ASP A 135 -0.21 30.23 -12.38
C ASP A 135 -0.99 29.34 -11.39
N PRO A 136 -0.35 28.87 -10.30
CA PRO A 136 -0.96 27.92 -9.38
C PRO A 136 -2.06 28.59 -8.54
N ASN A 137 -3.30 28.31 -8.89
CA ASN A 137 -4.49 28.69 -8.11
C ASN A 137 -4.76 27.77 -6.90
N GLY A 138 -3.79 26.93 -6.54
CA GLY A 138 -3.90 25.94 -5.46
C GLY A 138 -4.61 24.64 -5.83
N VAL A 139 -5.04 24.42 -7.08
CA VAL A 139 -5.60 23.12 -7.48
C VAL A 139 -4.48 22.11 -7.69
N ARG A 140 -4.59 20.95 -7.03
CA ARG A 140 -3.67 19.83 -7.21
C ARG A 140 -4.24 18.81 -8.19
N VAL A 141 -3.33 18.17 -8.89
CA VAL A 141 -3.57 16.92 -9.63
C VAL A 141 -2.52 15.90 -9.26
N TYR A 142 -2.83 14.65 -9.56
CA TYR A 142 -2.00 13.52 -9.21
C TYR A 142 -1.70 12.68 -10.44
N ASP A 143 -0.44 12.37 -10.63
CA ASP A 143 -0.01 11.36 -11.58
C ASP A 143 0.26 10.05 -10.83
N LEU A 144 0.03 8.92 -11.50
CA LEU A 144 0.11 7.58 -10.92
C LEU A 144 0.74 6.62 -11.92
N TRP A 145 1.80 5.93 -11.53
CA TRP A 145 2.47 4.90 -12.34
C TRP A 145 3.06 3.80 -11.46
N HIS A 146 3.55 2.72 -12.06
CA HIS A 146 4.27 1.68 -11.32
C HIS A 146 5.62 2.23 -10.81
N VAL A 147 6.11 1.79 -9.64
CA VAL A 147 7.40 2.26 -9.09
C VAL A 147 8.58 2.06 -10.03
N ASP A 148 8.57 0.98 -10.82
CA ASP A 148 9.61 0.69 -11.82
C ASP A 148 9.54 1.60 -13.06
N ASP A 149 8.44 2.32 -13.26
CA ASP A 149 8.26 3.28 -14.35
C ASP A 149 8.64 4.71 -13.99
N ALA A 150 9.13 4.96 -12.77
CA ALA A 150 9.38 6.31 -12.27
C ALA A 150 10.37 7.13 -13.11
N GLU A 151 11.29 6.46 -13.81
CA GLU A 151 12.26 7.08 -14.72
C GLU A 151 11.94 6.81 -16.20
N THR A 152 10.86 6.08 -16.50
CA THR A 152 10.46 5.76 -17.86
C THR A 152 9.80 6.97 -18.52
N PRO A 153 10.24 7.39 -19.73
CA PRO A 153 9.60 8.50 -20.43
C PRO A 153 8.11 8.22 -20.68
N LEU A 154 7.24 9.19 -20.44
CA LEU A 154 5.79 9.04 -20.63
C LEU A 154 5.40 8.57 -22.05
N SER A 155 6.21 8.88 -23.07
CA SER A 155 6.01 8.41 -24.44
C SER A 155 6.19 6.90 -24.65
N GLU A 156 6.79 6.21 -23.68
CA GLU A 156 7.01 4.76 -23.68
C GLU A 156 5.98 4.02 -22.81
N LEU A 157 5.12 4.75 -22.09
CA LEU A 157 4.07 4.22 -21.24
C LEU A 157 2.70 4.28 -21.93
N GLU A 158 1.83 3.34 -21.60
CA GLU A 158 0.42 3.43 -21.97
C GLU A 158 -0.30 4.39 -21.01
N VAL A 159 -0.79 5.51 -21.55
CA VAL A 159 -1.45 6.57 -20.76
C VAL A 159 -2.95 6.33 -20.70
N TYR A 160 -3.48 6.37 -19.49
CA TYR A 160 -4.88 6.15 -19.16
C TYR A 160 -5.48 7.40 -18.49
N ASP A 161 -6.71 7.75 -18.86
CA ASP A 161 -7.41 8.93 -18.35
C ASP A 161 -8.61 8.57 -17.45
N GLU A 162 -9.03 7.29 -17.42
CA GLU A 162 -10.18 6.84 -16.61
C GLU A 162 -9.73 5.94 -15.44
N PRO A 163 -9.91 6.34 -14.17
CA PRO A 163 -9.47 5.56 -13.00
C PRO A 163 -9.92 4.11 -13.00
N ARG A 164 -11.09 3.83 -13.58
CA ARG A 164 -11.65 2.48 -13.68
C ARG A 164 -10.75 1.51 -14.46
N GLN A 165 -9.92 2.00 -15.37
CA GLN A 165 -8.96 1.20 -16.14
C GLN A 165 -7.90 0.55 -15.23
N ALA A 166 -7.63 1.13 -14.05
CA ALA A 166 -6.77 0.53 -13.03
C ALA A 166 -7.23 -0.89 -12.63
N ARG A 167 -8.54 -1.18 -12.69
CA ARG A 167 -9.07 -2.51 -12.41
C ARG A 167 -8.63 -3.54 -13.44
N GLU A 168 -8.56 -3.14 -14.70
CA GLU A 168 -8.12 -4.02 -15.80
C GLU A 168 -6.62 -4.28 -15.68
N ILE A 169 -5.82 -3.23 -15.44
CA ILE A 169 -4.38 -3.32 -15.19
C ILE A 169 -4.09 -4.24 -13.99
N ALA A 170 -4.80 -4.06 -12.88
CA ALA A 170 -4.62 -4.86 -11.67
C ALA A 170 -5.06 -6.33 -11.84
N THR A 171 -5.73 -6.70 -12.93
CA THR A 171 -6.28 -8.04 -13.14
C THR A 171 -5.19 -9.08 -13.41
N THR A 172 -4.11 -8.72 -14.09
CA THR A 172 -3.03 -9.63 -14.46
C THR A 172 -1.65 -9.10 -14.05
N ASP A 173 -0.68 -10.01 -13.94
CA ASP A 173 0.74 -9.65 -13.77
C ASP A 173 1.42 -9.39 -15.13
N ASP A 174 2.72 -9.07 -15.12
CA ASP A 174 3.52 -8.82 -16.34
C ASP A 174 3.58 -10.02 -17.30
N GLU A 175 3.28 -11.23 -16.83
CA GLU A 175 3.20 -12.43 -17.66
C GLU A 175 1.77 -12.69 -18.19
N GLY A 176 0.81 -11.82 -17.86
CA GLY A 176 -0.60 -11.97 -18.23
C GLY A 176 -1.36 -13.00 -17.38
N ARG A 177 -0.78 -13.46 -16.26
CA ARG A 177 -1.44 -14.40 -15.33
C ARG A 177 -2.38 -13.63 -14.42
N TYR A 178 -3.53 -14.22 -14.09
CA TYR A 178 -4.50 -13.60 -13.20
C TYR A 178 -3.92 -13.37 -11.81
N ARG A 179 -4.14 -12.17 -11.25
CA ARG A 179 -3.75 -11.76 -9.89
C ARG A 179 -4.91 -11.93 -8.92
N PRO A 180 -5.03 -13.07 -8.21
CA PRO A 180 -6.06 -13.25 -7.19
C PRO A 180 -5.83 -12.35 -5.97
N LEU A 181 -4.56 -12.14 -5.59
CA LEU A 181 -4.16 -11.19 -4.56
C LEU A 181 -3.73 -9.88 -5.21
N LYS A 182 -4.53 -8.83 -5.03
CA LYS A 182 -4.20 -7.52 -5.59
C LYS A 182 -2.99 -6.87 -4.92
N THR A 183 -2.68 -7.24 -3.69
CA THR A 183 -1.51 -6.76 -2.95
C THR A 183 -0.28 -7.65 -3.08
N ALA A 184 -0.28 -8.68 -3.93
CA ALA A 184 0.96 -9.37 -4.27
C ALA A 184 1.88 -8.41 -5.04
N PRO A 185 3.21 -8.42 -4.81
CA PRO A 185 4.19 -7.53 -5.46
C PRO A 185 4.46 -7.95 -6.92
N THR A 186 3.40 -8.07 -7.70
CA THR A 186 3.37 -8.59 -9.08
C THR A 186 2.51 -7.70 -10.00
N LEU A 187 2.25 -6.46 -9.59
CA LEU A 187 1.55 -5.51 -10.44
C LEU A 187 2.38 -5.26 -11.70
N ALA A 188 1.72 -5.31 -12.85
CA ALA A 188 2.39 -5.05 -14.11
C ALA A 188 2.89 -3.60 -14.21
N SER A 189 4.00 -3.38 -14.90
CA SER A 189 4.54 -2.05 -15.24
C SER A 189 4.13 -1.62 -16.67
N GLY A 190 4.57 -0.46 -17.13
CA GLY A 190 4.35 0.06 -18.49
C GLY A 190 3.11 0.94 -18.68
N TRP A 191 2.55 1.50 -17.60
CA TRP A 191 1.33 2.32 -17.64
C TRP A 191 1.45 3.59 -16.80
N ALA A 192 0.65 4.60 -17.14
CA ALA A 192 0.53 5.84 -16.36
C ALA A 192 -0.89 6.39 -16.39
N PHE A 193 -1.34 6.97 -15.28
CA PHE A 193 -2.41 7.95 -15.23
C PHE A 193 -1.82 9.32 -14.98
N THR A 194 -2.31 10.34 -15.67
CA THR A 194 -1.82 11.71 -15.50
C THR A 194 -2.96 12.68 -15.24
N GLY A 195 -2.73 13.65 -14.36
CA GLY A 195 -3.67 14.74 -14.13
C GLY A 195 -4.94 14.34 -13.38
N LEU A 196 -4.93 13.24 -12.61
CA LEU A 196 -6.09 12.79 -11.84
C LEU A 196 -6.48 13.84 -10.80
N SER A 197 -7.78 14.08 -10.63
CA SER A 197 -8.27 14.77 -9.44
C SER A 197 -8.05 13.92 -8.18
N GLY A 198 -8.14 14.54 -7.00
CA GLY A 198 -7.97 13.81 -5.73
C GLY A 198 -8.96 12.63 -5.55
N SER A 199 -10.21 12.77 -5.99
CA SER A 199 -11.17 11.67 -5.97
C SER A 199 -10.81 10.56 -6.95
N GLU A 200 -10.36 10.92 -8.15
CA GLU A 200 -9.96 9.96 -9.18
C GLU A 200 -8.71 9.17 -8.79
N LEU A 201 -7.75 9.82 -8.11
CA LEU A 201 -6.60 9.13 -7.50
C LEU A 201 -7.05 8.10 -6.47
N VAL A 202 -7.93 8.50 -5.53
CA VAL A 202 -8.43 7.59 -4.48
C VAL A 202 -9.15 6.39 -5.10
N ASP A 203 -9.97 6.62 -6.13
CA ASP A 203 -10.65 5.54 -6.87
C ASP A 203 -9.63 4.63 -7.58
N ALA A 204 -8.64 5.18 -8.27
CA ALA A 204 -7.60 4.40 -8.94
C ALA A 204 -6.81 3.52 -7.95
N VAL A 205 -6.42 4.09 -6.80
CA VAL A 205 -5.74 3.36 -5.73
C VAL A 205 -6.62 2.26 -5.16
N ASP A 206 -7.92 2.47 -4.95
CA ASP A 206 -8.84 1.42 -4.49
C ASP A 206 -9.03 0.31 -5.53
N PHE A 207 -8.98 0.62 -6.83
CA PHE A 207 -8.99 -0.41 -7.88
C PHE A 207 -7.71 -1.24 -7.91
N PHE A 208 -6.54 -0.64 -7.67
CA PHE A 208 -5.27 -1.35 -7.58
C PHE A 208 -5.16 -2.15 -6.28
N TYR A 209 -5.46 -1.53 -5.15
CA TYR A 209 -5.32 -2.09 -3.81
C TYR A 209 -6.58 -1.80 -2.97
N PRO A 210 -7.61 -2.65 -3.09
CA PRO A 210 -8.88 -2.42 -2.41
C PRO A 210 -8.76 -2.27 -0.90
N ALA A 211 -9.47 -1.27 -0.36
CA ALA A 211 -9.60 -0.95 1.05
C ALA A 211 -8.30 -0.55 1.79
N THR A 212 -7.16 -0.42 1.11
CA THR A 212 -5.90 -0.07 1.79
C THR A 212 -5.94 1.32 2.40
N VAL A 213 -6.50 2.31 1.69
CA VAL A 213 -6.64 3.68 2.18
C VAL A 213 -7.54 3.73 3.42
N ALA A 214 -8.66 3.00 3.39
CA ALA A 214 -9.60 2.96 4.50
C ALA A 214 -9.01 2.29 5.74
N ASN A 215 -8.29 1.19 5.57
CA ASN A 215 -7.69 0.45 6.69
C ASN A 215 -6.49 1.20 7.28
N TRP A 216 -5.64 1.78 6.44
CA TRP A 216 -4.54 2.66 6.90
C TRP A 216 -5.08 3.83 7.72
N HIS A 217 -6.17 4.46 7.27
CA HIS A 217 -6.80 5.53 8.06
C HIS A 217 -7.31 5.02 9.42
N ARG A 218 -8.02 3.88 9.45
CA ARG A 218 -8.53 3.32 10.71
C ARG A 218 -7.42 2.99 11.69
N GLU A 219 -6.31 2.42 11.22
CA GLU A 219 -5.14 2.15 12.05
C GLU A 219 -4.60 3.41 12.70
N ARG A 220 -4.44 4.48 11.91
CA ARG A 220 -3.98 5.76 12.44
C ARG A 220 -4.90 6.37 13.49
N GLU A 221 -6.21 6.17 13.34
CA GLU A 221 -7.20 6.63 14.32
C GLU A 221 -7.33 5.67 15.52
N GLY A 222 -6.61 4.54 15.53
CA GLY A 222 -6.73 3.52 16.59
C GLY A 222 -8.04 2.71 16.52
N ASP A 223 -8.73 2.75 15.38
CA ASP A 223 -10.03 2.13 15.12
C ASP A 223 -9.93 0.95 14.11
N LEU A 224 -8.73 0.40 13.89
CA LEU A 224 -8.57 -0.78 13.04
C LEU A 224 -9.15 -2.02 13.73
N ASP A 225 -10.18 -2.60 13.11
CA ASP A 225 -10.81 -3.83 13.59
C ASP A 225 -10.04 -5.06 13.06
N VAL A 226 -9.22 -5.64 13.93
CA VAL A 226 -8.34 -6.79 13.64
C VAL A 226 -9.04 -8.09 14.02
N ASP A 227 -9.20 -8.97 13.04
CA ASP A 227 -9.69 -10.33 13.22
C ASP A 227 -8.48 -11.29 13.28
N HIS A 228 -8.18 -11.82 14.47
CA HIS A 228 -7.06 -12.74 14.67
C HIS A 228 -7.32 -14.11 14.03
N TRP A 229 -6.28 -14.97 14.03
CA TRP A 229 -6.35 -16.30 13.44
C TRP A 229 -7.50 -17.13 14.00
N ILE A 230 -7.61 -17.26 15.33
CA ILE A 230 -8.64 -18.09 15.98
C ILE A 230 -10.04 -17.65 15.55
N ASP A 231 -10.32 -16.34 15.62
CA ASP A 231 -11.63 -15.79 15.24
C ASP A 231 -11.96 -16.08 13.77
N THR A 232 -10.95 -16.06 12.90
CA THR A 232 -11.13 -16.32 11.47
C THR A 232 -11.26 -17.81 11.16
N ALA A 233 -10.47 -18.66 11.80
CA ALA A 233 -10.52 -20.11 11.67
C ALA A 233 -11.86 -20.67 12.16
N ASP A 234 -12.33 -20.24 13.34
CA ASP A 234 -13.59 -20.68 13.95
C ASP A 234 -14.84 -20.35 13.10
N ARG A 235 -14.75 -19.33 12.24
CA ARG A 235 -15.85 -18.94 11.33
C ARG A 235 -15.89 -19.79 10.06
N GLN A 236 -14.83 -20.55 9.76
CA GLN A 236 -14.80 -21.40 8.59
C GLN A 236 -15.78 -22.57 8.75
N SER A 237 -16.26 -23.10 7.63
CA SER A 237 -17.21 -24.21 7.64
C SER A 237 -17.13 -25.02 6.36
N GLY A 238 -17.77 -26.19 6.37
CA GLY A 238 -17.86 -27.05 5.19
C GLY A 238 -16.49 -27.61 4.82
N ILE A 239 -16.02 -27.37 3.60
CA ILE A 239 -14.70 -27.89 3.18
C ILE A 239 -13.52 -27.20 3.89
N TYR A 240 -13.76 -26.06 4.53
CA TYR A 240 -12.76 -25.26 5.24
C TYR A 240 -12.81 -25.45 6.76
N ASP A 241 -13.69 -26.32 7.26
CA ASP A 241 -13.84 -26.62 8.70
C ASP A 241 -12.49 -27.01 9.32
N VAL A 242 -11.71 -27.85 8.63
CA VAL A 242 -10.36 -28.33 9.01
C VAL A 242 -9.30 -27.24 9.25
N VAL A 243 -9.60 -25.97 8.94
CA VAL A 243 -8.63 -24.88 9.13
C VAL A 243 -8.33 -24.62 10.61
N ASP A 244 -9.31 -24.83 11.50
CA ASP A 244 -9.13 -24.71 12.95
C ASP A 244 -8.26 -25.84 13.55
N GLU A 245 -8.04 -26.93 12.81
CA GLU A 245 -7.16 -28.03 13.19
C GLU A 245 -5.67 -27.77 12.85
N LEU A 246 -5.34 -26.65 12.19
CA LEU A 246 -3.95 -26.32 11.87
C LEU A 246 -3.12 -26.17 13.16
N PRO A 247 -2.01 -26.93 13.32
CA PRO A 247 -1.15 -26.80 14.49
C PRO A 247 -0.61 -25.37 14.66
N ARG A 248 -0.47 -24.91 15.91
CA ARG A 248 0.05 -23.56 16.23
C ARG A 248 1.40 -23.26 15.58
N GLU A 249 2.29 -24.24 15.56
CA GLU A 249 3.62 -24.13 14.95
C GLU A 249 3.53 -24.04 13.42
N ALA A 250 2.61 -24.78 12.79
CA ALA A 250 2.39 -24.71 11.35
C ALA A 250 1.83 -23.36 10.89
N LEU A 251 1.19 -22.60 11.78
CA LEU A 251 0.76 -21.24 11.48
C LEU A 251 1.95 -20.31 11.24
N GLU A 252 3.06 -20.48 11.97
CA GLU A 252 4.29 -19.69 11.76
C GLU A 252 4.82 -19.92 10.34
N TRP A 253 4.98 -21.19 9.93
CA TRP A 253 5.44 -21.54 8.59
C TRP A 253 4.47 -21.05 7.50
N LEU A 254 3.17 -21.10 7.77
CA LEU A 254 2.16 -20.56 6.86
C LEU A 254 2.32 -19.04 6.68
N THR A 255 2.55 -18.30 7.77
CA THR A 255 2.76 -16.85 7.71
C THR A 255 4.08 -16.50 7.02
N GLU A 256 5.15 -17.23 7.29
CA GLU A 256 6.44 -17.07 6.60
C GLU A 256 6.30 -17.31 5.09
N ALA A 257 5.55 -18.34 4.70
CA ALA A 257 5.35 -18.69 3.31
C ALA A 257 4.40 -17.74 2.55
N CYS A 258 3.43 -17.10 3.23
CA CYS A 258 2.32 -16.40 2.56
C CYS A 258 2.25 -14.89 2.83
N CYS A 259 2.80 -14.41 3.94
CA CYS A 259 2.49 -13.09 4.48
C CYS A 259 3.71 -12.16 4.60
N VAL A 260 4.88 -12.57 4.07
CA VAL A 260 6.09 -11.74 4.00
C VAL A 260 6.01 -10.76 2.82
N ASP A 261 6.84 -9.71 2.84
CA ASP A 261 6.83 -8.63 1.84
C ASP A 261 7.07 -9.11 0.40
N SER A 262 7.76 -10.24 0.20
CA SER A 262 7.93 -10.85 -1.12
C SER A 262 6.64 -11.46 -1.69
N GLN A 263 5.64 -11.69 -0.83
CA GLN A 263 4.35 -12.31 -1.19
C GLN A 263 3.18 -11.33 -1.09
N CYS A 264 3.23 -10.35 -0.18
CA CYS A 264 2.15 -9.40 0.04
C CYS A 264 2.68 -8.03 0.52
N LEU A 265 2.19 -6.96 -0.08
CA LEU A 265 2.53 -5.57 0.26
C LEU A 265 1.85 -5.04 1.53
N ARG A 266 0.97 -5.83 2.17
CA ARG A 266 0.28 -5.43 3.40
C ARG A 266 1.11 -5.86 4.61
N ARG A 267 1.20 -5.00 5.63
CA ARG A 267 1.72 -5.40 6.94
C ARG A 267 0.67 -6.16 7.73
N ARG A 268 0.96 -7.39 8.15
CA ARG A 268 0.08 -8.23 8.97
C ARG A 268 -0.07 -7.64 10.37
N GLU A 269 -1.31 -7.29 10.74
CA GLU A 269 -1.67 -6.86 12.11
C GLU A 269 -2.40 -7.95 12.89
N TRP A 270 -2.98 -8.93 12.19
CA TRP A 270 -3.62 -10.07 12.86
C TRP A 270 -2.56 -11.04 13.38
N GLU A 271 -2.70 -11.44 14.62
CA GLU A 271 -1.87 -12.46 15.29
C GLU A 271 -2.65 -13.78 15.51
N TYR A 272 -2.10 -14.72 16.29
CA TYR A 272 -2.82 -15.95 16.63
C TYR A 272 -4.09 -15.63 17.43
N SER A 273 -3.96 -14.76 18.43
CA SER A 273 -5.06 -14.14 19.18
C SER A 273 -4.65 -12.75 19.66
N ALA A 274 -5.55 -12.01 20.32
CA ALA A 274 -5.21 -10.70 20.89
C ALA A 274 -4.12 -10.75 22.00
N ASP A 275 -3.91 -11.92 22.60
CA ASP A 275 -2.94 -12.13 23.69
C ASP A 275 -1.79 -13.09 23.30
N ASP A 276 -1.69 -13.50 22.03
CA ASP A 276 -0.71 -14.49 21.54
C ASP A 276 -0.22 -14.08 20.14
N ASP A 277 1.01 -13.56 20.12
CA ASP A 277 1.70 -13.06 18.94
C ASP A 277 2.33 -14.21 18.13
N ILE A 278 2.40 -14.06 16.82
CA ILE A 278 3.11 -14.94 15.90
C ILE A 278 4.55 -14.42 15.77
N ASP A 279 5.54 -15.30 15.90
CA ASP A 279 6.96 -14.94 15.95
C ASP A 279 7.47 -14.39 14.60
N VAL A 280 6.88 -14.85 13.48
CA VAL A 280 7.21 -14.36 12.13
C VAL A 280 6.78 -12.89 11.96
N ASP A 281 7.71 -12.04 11.52
CA ASP A 281 7.45 -10.62 11.28
C ASP A 281 6.27 -10.39 10.30
N GLY A 282 5.42 -9.42 10.62
CA GLY A 282 4.24 -9.08 9.83
C GLY A 282 4.52 -8.33 8.52
N GLY A 283 5.77 -7.91 8.28
CA GLY A 283 6.20 -7.16 7.10
C GLY A 283 6.24 -5.65 7.30
N ASP A 284 6.89 -4.94 6.38
CA ASP A 284 7.11 -3.49 6.47
C ASP A 284 6.10 -2.66 5.65
N GLY A 285 5.03 -3.31 5.17
CA GLY A 285 3.99 -2.68 4.36
C GLY A 285 3.37 -1.44 5.01
N ILE A 286 3.14 -0.38 4.21
CA ILE A 286 2.59 0.89 4.71
C ILE A 286 1.13 0.78 5.18
N PHE A 287 0.37 -0.16 4.62
CA PHE A 287 -1.04 -0.35 4.93
C PHE A 287 -1.29 -1.71 5.59
N PRO A 288 -2.19 -1.78 6.59
CA PRO A 288 -2.37 -2.98 7.38
C PRO A 288 -3.23 -4.06 6.73
N CYS A 289 -2.95 -5.30 7.09
CA CYS A 289 -3.74 -6.50 6.87
C CYS A 289 -4.41 -6.88 8.19
N ARG A 290 -5.70 -6.55 8.30
CA ARG A 290 -6.48 -6.72 9.53
C ARG A 290 -6.98 -8.15 9.76
N GLU A 291 -6.92 -9.04 8.77
CA GLU A 291 -7.48 -10.40 8.88
C GLU A 291 -6.78 -11.39 7.93
N PRO A 292 -6.71 -12.70 8.27
CA PRO A 292 -6.24 -13.74 7.35
C PRO A 292 -7.08 -13.75 6.06
N CYS A 293 -6.43 -13.54 4.92
CA CYS A 293 -7.15 -13.43 3.65
C CYS A 293 -7.60 -14.80 3.10
N SER A 294 -8.52 -14.80 2.14
CA SER A 294 -9.03 -16.05 1.55
C SER A 294 -7.96 -16.98 0.95
N LEU A 295 -6.82 -16.44 0.49
CA LEU A 295 -5.70 -17.26 0.00
C LEU A 295 -4.95 -17.95 1.14
N VAL A 296 -4.75 -17.24 2.26
CA VAL A 296 -4.21 -17.82 3.49
C VAL A 296 -5.11 -18.94 4.00
N ILE A 297 -6.44 -18.72 4.03
CA ILE A 297 -7.40 -19.77 4.43
C ILE A 297 -7.36 -20.97 3.48
N ALA A 298 -7.22 -20.74 2.17
CA ALA A 298 -7.07 -21.81 1.19
C ALA A 298 -5.77 -22.61 1.37
N ALA A 299 -4.66 -21.93 1.68
CA ALA A 299 -3.38 -22.55 2.00
C ALA A 299 -3.46 -23.33 3.31
N ALA A 300 -3.96 -22.72 4.38
CA ALA A 300 -4.16 -23.33 5.69
C ALA A 300 -4.94 -24.64 5.60
N ARG A 301 -6.01 -24.67 4.81
CA ARG A 301 -6.78 -25.90 4.58
C ARG A 301 -5.90 -27.03 4.02
N LYS A 302 -4.96 -26.73 3.14
CA LYS A 302 -4.05 -27.73 2.57
C LYS A 302 -3.01 -28.17 3.58
N TRP A 303 -2.47 -27.23 4.35
CA TRP A 303 -1.46 -27.51 5.37
C TRP A 303 -2.06 -28.27 6.55
N ALA A 304 -3.25 -27.92 7.05
CA ALA A 304 -3.91 -28.66 8.11
C ALA A 304 -4.15 -30.14 7.73
N ILE A 305 -4.53 -30.41 6.48
CA ILE A 305 -4.64 -31.80 5.99
C ILE A 305 -3.26 -32.46 5.96
N LEU A 306 -2.23 -31.79 5.45
CA LEU A 306 -0.87 -32.32 5.38
C LEU A 306 -0.30 -32.63 6.77
N GLU A 307 -0.45 -31.72 7.73
CA GLU A 307 0.00 -31.87 9.11
C GLU A 307 -0.83 -32.90 9.91
N SER A 308 -2.03 -33.25 9.44
CA SER A 308 -2.81 -34.34 10.03
C SER A 308 -2.30 -35.73 9.63
N GLU A 309 -1.45 -35.83 8.60
CA GLU A 309 -0.86 -37.08 8.17
C GLU A 309 0.24 -37.52 9.14
N SER A 310 0.35 -38.84 9.37
CA SER A 310 1.43 -39.36 10.20
C SER A 310 2.74 -39.37 9.41
N GLU A 311 3.79 -38.80 10.00
CA GLU A 311 5.13 -38.85 9.43
C GLU A 311 5.57 -40.29 9.16
N LYS A 312 6.21 -40.49 8.00
CA LYS A 312 6.84 -41.75 7.61
C LYS A 312 8.27 -41.47 7.17
N THR A 313 9.17 -42.40 7.45
CA THR A 313 10.54 -42.32 6.95
C THR A 313 10.63 -42.89 5.55
N TYR A 314 11.17 -42.08 4.64
CA TYR A 314 11.49 -42.47 3.27
C TYR A 314 13.00 -42.37 3.06
N GLU A 315 13.62 -43.44 2.56
CA GLU A 315 15.05 -43.49 2.30
C GLU A 315 15.35 -43.30 0.80
N LEU A 316 16.33 -42.45 0.50
CA LEU A 316 16.76 -42.07 -0.84
C LEU A 316 18.28 -42.12 -0.94
N GLU A 317 18.82 -42.85 -1.92
CA GLU A 317 20.26 -42.86 -2.20
C GLU A 317 20.64 -41.76 -3.19
N LEU A 318 21.12 -40.62 -2.70
CA LEU A 318 21.55 -39.48 -3.50
C LEU A 318 23.07 -39.28 -3.44
N THR A 319 23.66 -38.80 -4.55
CA THR A 319 24.98 -38.16 -4.49
C THR A 319 24.84 -36.78 -3.86
N THR A 320 25.90 -36.23 -3.27
CA THR A 320 25.89 -34.87 -2.70
C THR A 320 25.41 -33.82 -3.72
N SER A 321 25.84 -33.92 -4.98
CA SER A 321 25.39 -32.98 -6.02
C SER A 321 23.92 -33.12 -6.40
N GLU A 322 23.29 -34.28 -6.17
CA GLU A 322 21.85 -34.46 -6.38
C GLU A 322 21.05 -33.92 -5.19
N LEU A 323 21.55 -34.08 -3.96
CA LEU A 323 20.94 -33.47 -2.78
C LEU A 323 20.95 -31.94 -2.91
N ASN A 324 22.12 -31.33 -3.14
CA ASN A 324 22.24 -29.89 -3.32
C ASN A 324 21.34 -29.39 -4.47
N GLN A 325 21.19 -30.17 -5.54
CA GLN A 325 20.29 -29.80 -6.63
C GLN A 325 18.81 -29.78 -6.19
N LEU A 326 18.39 -30.70 -5.32
CA LEU A 326 17.02 -30.70 -4.78
C LEU A 326 16.78 -29.49 -3.88
N GLU A 327 17.76 -29.14 -3.04
CA GLU A 327 17.72 -27.94 -2.20
C GLU A 327 17.61 -26.68 -3.08
N ASP A 328 18.50 -26.52 -4.07
CA ASP A 328 18.48 -25.40 -5.03
C ASP A 328 17.14 -25.31 -5.79
N LEU A 329 16.52 -26.46 -6.10
CA LEU A 329 15.21 -26.53 -6.75
C LEU A 329 14.09 -26.02 -5.84
N ILE A 330 14.10 -26.40 -4.56
CA ILE A 330 13.11 -25.95 -3.58
C ILE A 330 13.25 -24.43 -3.39
N ASP A 331 14.47 -23.95 -3.14
CA ASP A 331 14.74 -22.52 -2.94
C ASP A 331 14.33 -21.69 -4.16
N ALA A 332 14.68 -22.15 -5.37
CA ALA A 332 14.32 -21.42 -6.59
C ALA A 332 12.81 -21.36 -6.83
N VAL A 333 12.06 -22.40 -6.46
CA VAL A 333 10.59 -22.41 -6.56
C VAL A 333 9.98 -21.52 -5.49
N ALA A 334 10.43 -21.63 -4.24
CA ALA A 334 9.96 -20.82 -3.12
C ALA A 334 10.15 -19.32 -3.40
N ASP A 335 11.30 -18.95 -3.96
CA ASP A 335 11.63 -17.56 -4.29
C ASP A 335 11.09 -17.10 -5.66
N GLY A 336 10.38 -17.95 -6.41
CA GLY A 336 9.87 -17.60 -7.74
C GLY A 336 10.95 -17.33 -8.80
N ARG A 337 12.18 -17.83 -8.61
CA ARG A 337 13.34 -17.55 -9.48
C ARG A 337 13.45 -18.44 -10.72
N VAL A 338 12.59 -19.46 -10.85
CA VAL A 338 12.69 -20.50 -11.89
C VAL A 338 12.65 -19.92 -13.31
N ASP A 339 11.75 -18.98 -13.59
CA ASP A 339 11.56 -18.45 -14.94
C ASP A 339 12.74 -17.58 -15.42
N GLY A 340 13.55 -17.08 -14.50
CA GLY A 340 14.77 -16.33 -14.80
C GLY A 340 15.98 -17.19 -15.22
N ILE A 341 15.93 -18.51 -14.98
CA ILE A 341 17.07 -19.40 -15.23
C ILE A 341 17.13 -19.80 -16.71
N ARG A 342 18.19 -19.38 -17.42
CA ARG A 342 18.32 -19.66 -18.85
C ARG A 342 18.68 -21.13 -19.08
N GLU A 343 18.26 -21.66 -20.23
CA GLU A 343 18.51 -23.06 -20.59
C GLU A 343 20.01 -23.42 -20.59
N ALA A 344 20.89 -22.49 -20.97
CA ALA A 344 22.33 -22.68 -21.04
C ALA A 344 23.04 -22.58 -19.68
N ASP A 345 22.36 -22.09 -18.63
CA ASP A 345 22.94 -21.90 -17.29
C ASP A 345 22.90 -23.21 -16.50
N VAL A 346 23.52 -24.26 -17.05
CA VAL A 346 23.50 -25.64 -16.52
C VAL A 346 24.24 -25.82 -15.19
N ASN A 347 24.85 -24.75 -14.67
CA ASN A 347 25.45 -24.71 -13.34
C ASN A 347 24.42 -24.40 -12.25
N GLU A 348 23.30 -23.74 -12.59
CA GLU A 348 22.21 -23.44 -11.66
C GLU A 348 21.44 -24.71 -11.32
N GLY A 349 21.30 -25.07 -10.03
CA GLY A 349 20.67 -26.31 -9.60
C GLY A 349 19.24 -26.50 -10.11
N ALA A 350 18.47 -25.42 -10.14
CA ALA A 350 17.10 -25.39 -10.63
C ALA A 350 16.95 -25.34 -12.17
N ASN A 351 18.06 -25.39 -12.92
CA ASN A 351 18.02 -25.42 -14.38
C ASN A 351 17.18 -26.59 -14.93
N ARG A 352 16.37 -26.30 -15.95
CA ARG A 352 15.43 -27.24 -16.58
C ARG A 352 16.08 -28.53 -17.08
N TYR A 353 17.28 -28.49 -17.68
CA TYR A 353 17.96 -29.70 -18.15
C TYR A 353 18.43 -30.57 -17.00
N ARG A 354 18.91 -29.97 -15.91
CA ARG A 354 19.29 -30.71 -14.71
C ARG A 354 18.09 -31.36 -14.04
N ALA A 355 16.98 -30.64 -13.89
CA ALA A 355 15.73 -31.19 -13.33
C ALA A 355 15.23 -32.39 -14.15
N ARG A 356 15.27 -32.29 -15.48
CA ARG A 356 14.90 -33.39 -16.40
C ARG A 356 15.84 -34.60 -16.28
N TYR A 357 17.15 -34.36 -16.15
CA TYR A 357 18.13 -35.42 -15.96
C TYR A 357 17.95 -36.14 -14.63
N LEU A 358 17.77 -35.37 -13.54
CA LEU A 358 17.50 -35.92 -12.21
C LEU A 358 16.23 -36.79 -12.23
N ARG A 359 15.15 -36.30 -12.85
CA ARG A 359 13.91 -37.06 -13.03
C ARG A 359 14.15 -38.35 -13.81
N ALA A 360 14.87 -38.30 -14.93
CA ALA A 360 15.16 -39.49 -15.74
C ALA A 360 16.00 -40.54 -15.00
N LYS A 361 16.83 -40.11 -14.04
CA LYS A 361 17.69 -41.00 -13.25
C LYS A 361 17.00 -41.56 -12.00
N ARG A 362 16.17 -40.75 -11.33
CA ARG A 362 15.65 -41.05 -9.98
C ARG A 362 14.17 -41.40 -9.92
N PHE A 363 13.43 -41.25 -11.02
CA PHE A 363 12.02 -41.61 -11.06
C PHE A 363 11.82 -42.94 -11.77
N GLU A 364 11.01 -43.81 -11.18
CA GLU A 364 10.52 -45.07 -11.74
C GLU A 364 8.98 -45.05 -11.71
N ASP A 365 8.34 -45.41 -12.82
CA ASP A 365 6.88 -45.35 -13.02
C ASP A 365 6.20 -44.02 -12.62
N GLY A 366 6.93 -42.91 -12.73
CA GLY A 366 6.43 -41.56 -12.43
C GLY A 366 6.54 -41.16 -10.95
N SER A 367 7.09 -42.02 -10.09
CA SER A 367 7.38 -41.73 -8.68
C SER A 367 8.88 -41.63 -8.43
N LEU A 368 9.28 -40.81 -7.45
CA LEU A 368 10.66 -40.80 -6.96
C LEU A 368 10.97 -42.17 -6.33
N ASN A 369 12.09 -42.79 -6.70
CA ASN A 369 12.50 -44.10 -6.22
C ASN A 369 13.01 -44.02 -4.77
N ALA A 370 12.07 -43.83 -3.84
CA ALA A 370 12.27 -43.88 -2.40
C ALA A 370 11.73 -45.20 -1.85
N THR A 371 12.44 -45.79 -0.87
CA THR A 371 11.93 -46.94 -0.12
C THR A 371 11.32 -46.46 1.19
N SER A 372 10.06 -46.81 1.44
CA SER A 372 9.41 -46.59 2.73
C SER A 372 9.97 -47.61 3.72
N SER A 373 10.53 -47.14 4.82
CA SER A 373 10.84 -47.99 5.98
C SER A 373 9.55 -48.15 6.80
N GLU A 374 8.60 -48.94 6.31
CA GLU A 374 7.54 -49.42 7.22
C GLU A 374 8.18 -50.42 8.17
N GLY A 375 8.21 -50.08 9.46
CA GLY A 375 8.50 -51.06 10.50
C GLY A 375 7.44 -52.17 10.44
N ASP A 376 7.88 -53.42 10.37
CA ASP A 376 7.09 -54.55 10.83
C ASP A 376 6.75 -54.29 12.31
N ASP A 377 5.53 -53.81 12.61
CA ASP A 377 4.88 -53.99 13.92
C ASP A 377 3.35 -54.06 13.79
#